data_AF-A0A965URR8-F1
#
_entry.id   AF-A0A965URR8-F1
#
_cell.length_a   1.000
_cell.length_b   1.000
_cell.length_c   1.000
_cell.angle_alpha   90.00
_cell.angle_beta   90.00
_cell.angle_gamma   90.00
#
_symmetry.space_group_name_H-M   'P 1'
#
loop_
_entity.id
_entity.type
_entity.pdbx_description
1 polymer ?
#
loop_
_entity_poly.entity_id
_entity_poly.type
_entity_poly.pdbx_seq_one_letter_code
_entity_poly.pdbx_strand_id
1 'polypeptide(L)'
;DVRRVLIWLGGDFLTGHIHPDCAEVAQLSPMNATRWIAERLRRMIDSIAAQAGEVIVCTNAGNHGRSTEKNRIATELDHSWEQLMYFTLAREERNKNVQWRIAAGHLGYVDLDGFLVRTTHGHSIKFAGGVYGLALPASKAIARWDAGRKADLTIFGHYHSWGWLRGARYIANGSVIGHSPYAERVASPERPCQGMAIIDHGRHEVTRAYPLFCDRDLRKGTK
;
A
#
# COMPACT_ATOMS: atom_id res chain seq x y z
N ASP A 1 15.24 20.06 -3.89
CA ASP A 1 15.70 18.68 -4.16
C ASP A 1 15.00 17.67 -3.29
N VAL A 2 14.68 16.50 -3.83
CA VAL A 2 14.11 15.37 -3.06
C VAL A 2 15.26 14.53 -2.55
N ARG A 3 15.52 14.57 -1.24
CA ARG A 3 16.65 13.88 -0.61
C ARG A 3 16.32 12.43 -0.23
N ARG A 4 15.09 12.19 0.22
CA ARG A 4 14.61 10.92 0.76
C ARG A 4 13.34 10.48 0.04
N VAL A 5 13.22 9.19 -0.24
CA VAL A 5 12.02 8.57 -0.79
C VAL A 5 11.47 7.54 0.20
N LEU A 6 10.18 7.65 0.54
CA LEU A 6 9.45 6.62 1.26
C LEU A 6 8.68 5.75 0.25
N ILE A 7 8.99 4.46 0.21
CA ILE A 7 8.25 3.45 -0.55
C ILE A 7 7.35 2.71 0.42
N TRP A 8 6.04 2.77 0.18
CA TRP A 8 5.08 1.97 0.94
C TRP A 8 4.66 0.73 0.13
N LEU A 9 4.99 -0.46 0.64
CA LEU A 9 4.53 -1.74 0.11
C LEU A 9 3.27 -2.14 0.88
N GLY A 10 2.11 -1.74 0.34
CA GLY A 10 0.84 -1.72 1.07
C GLY A 10 0.07 -3.03 1.18
N GLY A 11 0.58 -4.13 0.65
CA GLY A 11 -0.09 -5.44 0.67
C GLY A 11 -1.03 -5.68 -0.51
N ASP A 12 -1.57 -6.90 -0.59
CA ASP A 12 -2.37 -7.43 -1.72
C ASP A 12 -1.59 -7.49 -3.05
N PHE A 13 -0.30 -7.81 -2.97
CA PHE A 13 0.54 -8.21 -4.10
C PHE A 13 0.16 -9.58 -4.67
N LEU A 14 -0.62 -10.37 -3.93
CA LEU A 14 -1.07 -11.70 -4.29
C LEU A 14 -2.60 -11.69 -4.37
N THR A 15 -3.19 -12.35 -5.36
CA THR A 15 -4.64 -12.66 -5.34
C THR A 15 -4.98 -13.58 -4.17
N GLY A 16 -4.07 -14.49 -3.84
CA GLY A 16 -4.26 -15.49 -2.78
C GLY A 16 -5.33 -16.52 -3.13
N HIS A 17 -5.60 -17.42 -2.18
CA HIS A 17 -6.67 -18.43 -2.27
C HIS A 17 -7.71 -18.17 -1.17
N ILE A 18 -8.07 -16.91 -0.98
CA ILE A 18 -8.87 -16.47 0.17
C ILE A 18 -10.37 -16.70 0.00
N HIS A 19 -10.81 -16.89 -1.24
CA HIS A 19 -12.17 -17.22 -1.67
C HIS A 19 -12.09 -18.21 -2.84
N PRO A 20 -13.13 -19.04 -3.08
CA PRO A 20 -13.17 -19.94 -4.24
C PRO A 20 -12.91 -19.19 -5.56
N ASP A 21 -13.61 -18.07 -5.79
CA ASP A 21 -13.42 -17.24 -6.99
C ASP A 21 -11.97 -16.77 -7.15
N CYS A 22 -11.30 -16.39 -6.04
CA CYS A 22 -9.89 -15.99 -6.08
C CYS A 22 -8.99 -17.16 -6.50
N ALA A 23 -9.27 -18.38 -6.01
CA ALA A 23 -8.50 -19.56 -6.37
C ALA A 23 -8.72 -19.97 -7.85
N GLU A 24 -9.92 -19.77 -8.39
CA GLU A 24 -10.23 -20.06 -9.80
C GLU A 24 -9.49 -19.12 -10.77
N VAL A 25 -9.37 -17.84 -10.43
CA VAL A 25 -8.72 -16.84 -11.30
C VAL A 25 -7.22 -16.66 -11.03
N ALA A 26 -6.69 -17.26 -9.97
CA ALA A 26 -5.28 -17.14 -9.62
C ALA A 26 -4.39 -17.78 -10.70
N GLN A 27 -3.50 -16.98 -11.28
CA GLN A 27 -2.56 -17.45 -12.30
C GLN A 27 -1.38 -18.24 -11.71
N LEU A 28 -1.10 -18.05 -10.43
CA LEU A 28 0.00 -18.68 -9.71
C LEU A 28 -0.47 -19.03 -8.29
N SER A 29 0.05 -20.14 -7.74
CA SER A 29 -0.11 -20.43 -6.31
C SER A 29 0.51 -19.31 -5.46
N PRO A 30 0.03 -19.06 -4.22
CA PRO A 30 0.50 -17.95 -3.38
C PRO A 30 2.02 -17.92 -3.23
N MET A 31 2.66 -19.08 -3.04
CA MET A 31 4.11 -19.17 -2.92
C MET A 31 4.83 -18.79 -4.23
N ASN A 32 4.33 -19.24 -5.39
CA ASN A 32 4.93 -18.89 -6.69
C ASN A 32 4.71 -17.41 -7.04
N ALA A 33 3.53 -16.88 -6.76
CA ALA A 33 3.22 -15.46 -6.91
C ALA A 33 4.13 -14.60 -6.01
N THR A 34 4.37 -15.04 -4.76
CA THR A 34 5.27 -14.38 -3.81
C THR A 34 6.70 -14.26 -4.38
N ARG A 35 7.24 -15.35 -4.93
CA ARG A 35 8.57 -15.32 -5.57
C ARG A 35 8.59 -14.37 -6.77
N TRP A 36 7.56 -14.45 -7.62
CA TRP A 36 7.45 -13.64 -8.83
C TRP A 36 7.40 -12.13 -8.55
N ILE A 37 6.64 -11.72 -7.53
CA ILE A 37 6.51 -10.31 -7.16
C ILE A 37 7.72 -9.81 -6.36
N ALA A 38 8.33 -10.64 -5.51
CA ALA A 38 9.53 -10.28 -4.76
C ALA A 38 10.66 -9.78 -5.66
N GLU A 39 10.93 -10.48 -6.78
CA GLU A 39 11.95 -10.07 -7.74
C GLU A 39 11.66 -8.71 -8.39
N ARG A 40 10.38 -8.40 -8.64
CA ARG A 40 9.95 -7.12 -9.23
C ARG A 40 10.05 -5.99 -8.24
N LEU A 41 9.64 -6.22 -7.00
CA LEU A 41 9.80 -5.27 -5.90
C LEU A 41 11.27 -4.95 -5.66
N ARG A 42 12.14 -5.96 -5.65
CA ARG A 42 13.61 -5.77 -5.57
C ARG A 42 14.11 -4.82 -6.66
N ARG A 43 13.79 -5.09 -7.93
CA ARG A 43 14.20 -4.25 -9.06
C ARG A 43 13.65 -2.82 -8.97
N MET A 44 12.41 -2.65 -8.52
CA MET A 44 11.81 -1.33 -8.32
C MET A 44 12.57 -0.54 -7.23
N ILE A 45 12.83 -1.18 -6.09
CA ILE A 45 13.58 -0.59 -4.98
C ILE A 45 15.01 -0.22 -5.43
N ASP A 46 15.70 -1.11 -6.16
CA ASP A 46 17.03 -0.85 -6.72
C ASP A 46 17.03 0.37 -7.64
N SER A 47 16.04 0.47 -8.52
CA SER A 47 15.92 1.57 -9.47
C SER A 47 15.71 2.92 -8.76
N ILE A 48 14.93 2.93 -7.68
CA ILE A 48 14.69 4.13 -6.87
C ILE A 48 15.95 4.47 -6.05
N ALA A 49 16.58 3.47 -5.42
CA ALA A 49 17.79 3.64 -4.61
C ALA A 49 18.97 4.19 -5.42
N ALA A 50 19.05 3.88 -6.72
CA ALA A 50 20.06 4.45 -7.62
C ALA A 50 19.91 5.96 -7.86
N GLN A 51 18.73 6.54 -7.57
CA GLN A 51 18.40 7.94 -7.86
C GLN A 51 18.13 8.78 -6.60
N ALA A 52 18.08 8.16 -5.42
CA ALA A 52 17.74 8.82 -4.16
C ALA A 52 18.91 8.75 -3.14
N GLY A 53 19.09 9.81 -2.35
CA GLY A 53 20.11 9.82 -1.29
C GLY A 53 19.78 8.86 -0.13
N GLU A 54 18.49 8.69 0.16
CA GLU A 54 17.97 7.80 1.19
C GLU A 54 16.63 7.20 0.75
N VAL A 55 16.43 5.91 0.98
CA VAL A 55 15.18 5.21 0.70
C VAL A 55 14.72 4.50 1.97
N ILE A 56 13.47 4.73 2.36
CA ILE A 56 12.82 3.98 3.42
C ILE A 56 11.75 3.12 2.78
N VAL A 57 11.79 1.81 3.02
CA VAL A 57 10.76 0.87 2.59
C VAL A 57 9.94 0.50 3.81
N CYS A 58 8.67 0.90 3.85
CA CYS A 58 7.74 0.44 4.89
C CYS A 58 6.69 -0.49 4.30
N THR A 59 6.18 -1.40 5.11
CA THR A 59 5.32 -2.49 4.60
C THR A 59 4.08 -2.69 5.45
N ASN A 60 3.02 -3.17 4.82
CA ASN A 60 1.86 -3.75 5.49
C ASN A 60 1.44 -5.00 4.71
N ALA A 61 1.17 -6.10 5.40
CA ALA A 61 0.54 -7.25 4.76
C ALA A 61 -0.92 -6.95 4.44
N GLY A 62 -1.34 -7.34 3.24
CA GLY A 62 -2.72 -7.30 2.80
C GLY A 62 -3.49 -8.53 3.22
N ASN A 63 -4.82 -8.46 3.13
CA ASN A 63 -5.68 -9.57 3.51
C ASN A 63 -5.62 -10.72 2.49
N HIS A 64 -5.22 -10.48 1.24
CA HIS A 64 -5.07 -11.54 0.24
C HIS A 64 -3.80 -12.36 0.39
N GLY A 65 -2.76 -11.79 1.03
CA GLY A 65 -1.51 -12.47 1.32
C GLY A 65 -1.60 -13.58 2.37
N ARG A 66 -2.78 -13.82 2.96
CA ARG A 66 -2.95 -14.76 4.07
C ARG A 66 -2.95 -16.24 3.64
N SER A 67 -2.46 -17.10 4.52
CA SER A 67 -2.51 -18.58 4.38
C SER A 67 -3.72 -19.23 5.06
N THR A 68 -4.61 -18.42 5.64
CA THR A 68 -5.79 -18.87 6.39
C THR A 68 -7.08 -18.45 5.68
N GLU A 69 -8.16 -19.22 5.85
CA GLU A 69 -9.45 -18.93 5.20
C GLU A 69 -10.02 -17.56 5.63
N LYS A 70 -9.93 -17.22 6.92
CA LYS A 70 -10.37 -15.94 7.49
C LYS A 70 -9.21 -15.23 8.15
N ASN A 71 -9.24 -13.90 8.13
CA ASN A 71 -8.21 -13.11 8.81
C ASN A 71 -8.25 -13.36 10.33
N ARG A 72 -7.09 -13.61 10.94
CA ARG A 72 -6.92 -13.83 12.38
C ARG A 72 -6.22 -12.61 12.97
N ILE A 73 -6.99 -11.63 13.44
CA ILE A 73 -6.47 -10.29 13.80
C ILE A 73 -5.19 -10.33 14.65
N ALA A 74 -5.14 -11.18 15.68
CA ALA A 74 -3.99 -11.25 16.59
C ALA A 74 -2.72 -11.85 15.95
N THR A 75 -2.86 -12.72 14.95
CA THR A 75 -1.77 -13.49 14.33
C THR A 75 -1.78 -13.30 12.81
N GLU A 76 -2.29 -12.16 12.32
CA GLU A 76 -2.53 -11.95 10.88
C GLU A 76 -1.21 -11.96 10.11
N LEU A 77 -0.16 -11.41 10.71
CA LEU A 77 1.17 -11.32 10.13
C LEU A 77 1.91 -12.67 10.15
N ASP A 78 1.67 -13.51 11.16
CA ASP A 78 2.25 -14.86 11.24
C ASP A 78 1.71 -15.79 10.15
N HIS A 79 0.53 -15.48 9.64
CA HIS A 79 -0.12 -16.21 8.56
C HIS A 79 -0.09 -15.46 7.22
N SER A 80 0.92 -14.61 6.99
CA SER A 80 1.04 -13.83 5.75
C SER A 80 2.27 -14.22 4.92
N TRP A 81 2.04 -14.61 3.68
CA TRP A 81 3.08 -14.84 2.67
C TRP A 81 3.85 -13.55 2.36
N GLU A 82 3.17 -12.41 2.36
CA GLU A 82 3.78 -11.10 2.12
C GLU A 82 4.67 -10.68 3.28
N GLN A 83 4.27 -10.96 4.52
CA GLN A 83 5.10 -10.66 5.68
C GLN A 83 6.43 -11.44 5.61
N LEU A 84 6.37 -12.74 5.30
CA LEU A 84 7.56 -13.55 5.07
C LEU A 84 8.42 -13.01 3.92
N MET A 85 7.79 -12.59 2.82
CA MET A 85 8.47 -11.96 1.69
C MET A 85 9.21 -10.69 2.11
N TYR A 86 8.58 -9.81 2.89
CA TYR A 86 9.20 -8.57 3.35
C TYR A 86 10.42 -8.82 4.21
N PHE A 87 10.36 -9.77 5.17
CA PHE A 87 11.52 -10.14 5.97
C PHE A 87 12.65 -10.73 5.12
N THR A 88 12.31 -11.52 4.10
CA THR A 88 13.30 -12.09 3.18
C THR A 88 13.99 -11.00 2.37
N LEU A 89 13.22 -10.08 1.77
CA LEU A 89 13.75 -8.95 0.99
C LEU A 89 14.59 -8.01 1.85
N ALA A 90 14.17 -7.72 3.08
CA ALA A 90 14.93 -6.88 4.00
C ALA A 90 16.26 -7.52 4.43
N ARG A 91 16.26 -8.83 4.70
CA ARG A 91 17.49 -9.59 5.02
C ARG A 91 18.47 -9.58 3.85
N GLU A 92 17.96 -9.59 2.62
CA GLU A 92 18.74 -9.68 1.39
C GLU A 92 19.05 -8.30 0.77
N GLU A 93 18.70 -7.21 1.45
CA GLU A 93 18.99 -5.84 1.02
C GLU A 93 20.50 -5.61 0.87
N ARG A 94 20.90 -5.03 -0.26
CA ARG A 94 22.31 -4.75 -0.59
C ARG A 94 22.61 -3.26 -0.69
N ASN A 95 21.58 -2.44 -0.92
CA ASN A 95 21.73 -1.00 -1.06
C ASN A 95 21.91 -0.35 0.32
N LYS A 96 23.06 0.30 0.51
CA LYS A 96 23.43 0.93 1.78
C LYS A 96 22.53 2.13 2.15
N ASN A 97 21.85 2.71 1.16
CA ASN A 97 20.91 3.82 1.34
C ASN A 97 19.46 3.37 1.50
N VAL A 98 19.18 2.05 1.58
CA VAL A 98 17.83 1.53 1.79
C VAL A 98 17.66 1.05 3.24
N GLN A 99 16.59 1.50 3.90
CA GLN A 99 16.20 1.04 5.24
C GLN A 99 14.80 0.42 5.22
N TRP A 100 14.68 -0.77 5.79
CA TRP A 100 13.40 -1.48 5.90
C TRP A 100 12.71 -1.20 7.23
N ARG A 101 11.41 -0.89 7.18
CA ARG A 101 10.50 -0.65 8.30
C ARG A 101 9.28 -1.57 8.15
N ILE A 102 9.48 -2.85 8.45
CA ILE A 102 8.43 -3.86 8.36
C ILE A 102 7.46 -3.66 9.52
N ALA A 103 6.17 -3.51 9.24
CA ALA A 103 5.18 -3.35 10.30
C ALA A 103 5.05 -4.65 11.12
N ALA A 104 5.05 -4.51 12.44
CA ALA A 104 4.83 -5.60 13.40
C ALA A 104 3.34 -5.75 13.80
N GLY A 105 2.46 -4.98 13.17
CA GLY A 105 1.01 -5.09 13.36
C GLY A 105 0.25 -4.45 12.20
N HIS A 106 -1.07 -4.38 12.37
CA HIS A 106 -1.97 -3.78 11.37
C HIS A 106 -1.61 -2.33 10.99
N LEU A 107 -1.09 -1.55 11.95
CA LEU A 107 -0.64 -0.19 11.75
C LEU A 107 0.89 -0.13 11.76
N GLY A 108 1.47 0.38 10.67
CA GLY A 108 2.88 0.77 10.60
C GLY A 108 3.03 2.24 10.95
N TYR A 109 4.20 2.62 11.48
CA TYR A 109 4.56 4.01 11.74
C TYR A 109 5.99 4.27 11.27
N VAL A 110 6.17 5.35 10.52
CA VAL A 110 7.47 5.83 10.04
C VAL A 110 7.60 7.28 10.42
N ASP A 111 8.62 7.60 11.21
CA ASP A 111 8.96 8.97 11.57
C ASP A 111 9.91 9.54 10.51
N LEU A 112 9.46 10.59 9.82
CA LEU A 112 10.26 11.35 8.87
C LEU A 112 10.64 12.68 9.51
N ASP A 113 11.65 12.67 10.37
CA ASP A 113 12.19 13.86 11.05
C ASP A 113 11.09 14.71 11.73
N GLY A 114 10.21 14.07 12.50
CA GLY A 114 9.09 14.68 13.21
C GLY A 114 7.77 14.68 12.43
N PHE A 115 7.76 14.31 11.15
CA PHE A 115 6.53 14.07 10.38
C PHE A 115 6.16 12.58 10.43
N LEU A 116 5.18 12.22 11.25
CA LEU A 116 4.82 10.83 11.51
C LEU A 116 3.81 10.32 10.47
N VAL A 117 4.26 9.38 9.64
CA VAL A 117 3.42 8.66 8.68
C VAL A 117 2.93 7.36 9.29
N ARG A 118 1.62 7.21 9.41
CA ARG A 118 0.96 5.94 9.72
C ARG A 118 0.58 5.22 8.44
N THR A 119 0.83 3.92 8.35
CA THR A 119 0.47 3.11 7.19
C THR A 119 -0.39 1.92 7.61
N THR A 120 -1.31 1.49 6.75
CA THR A 120 -2.10 0.28 6.93
C THR A 120 -2.59 -0.23 5.59
N HIS A 121 -2.75 -1.54 5.41
CA HIS A 121 -3.39 -2.05 4.20
C HIS A 121 -4.81 -1.49 4.01
N GLY A 122 -5.59 -1.36 5.10
CA GLY A 122 -6.91 -0.74 5.09
C GLY A 122 -8.11 -1.68 5.25
N HIS A 123 -7.92 -3.01 5.27
CA HIS A 123 -9.00 -4.01 5.43
C HIS A 123 -9.76 -3.94 6.77
N SER A 124 -9.23 -3.20 7.75
CA SER A 124 -9.90 -2.92 9.02
C SER A 124 -10.89 -1.75 8.94
N ILE A 125 -10.73 -0.86 7.96
CA ILE A 125 -11.70 0.18 7.66
C ILE A 125 -12.96 -0.52 7.14
N LYS A 126 -14.14 -0.10 7.59
CA LYS A 126 -15.41 -0.69 7.17
C LYS A 126 -16.15 0.31 6.30
N PHE A 127 -16.30 -0.04 5.04
CA PHE A 127 -16.99 0.73 4.03
C PHE A 127 -17.80 -0.21 3.15
N ALA A 128 -19.05 0.15 2.87
CA ALA A 128 -20.02 -0.66 2.14
C ALA A 128 -20.76 0.18 1.08
N GLY A 129 -20.06 1.14 0.47
CA GLY A 129 -20.66 2.13 -0.42
C GLY A 129 -21.29 3.32 0.31
N GLY A 130 -21.71 4.33 -0.45
CA GLY A 130 -22.37 5.53 0.06
C GLY A 130 -21.83 6.84 -0.52
N VAL A 131 -22.62 7.90 -0.35
CA VAL A 131 -22.23 9.27 -0.71
C VAL A 131 -21.00 9.67 0.11
N TYR A 132 -20.06 10.38 -0.52
CA TYR A 132 -18.73 10.76 0.03
C TYR A 132 -17.68 9.65 0.12
N GLY A 133 -17.99 8.43 -0.31
CA GLY A 133 -17.00 7.36 -0.45
C GLY A 133 -16.22 7.07 0.84
N LEU A 134 -14.90 6.90 0.72
CA LEU A 134 -14.02 6.55 1.84
C LEU A 134 -13.80 7.68 2.85
N ALA A 135 -14.17 8.92 2.55
CA ALA A 135 -13.85 10.07 3.39
C ALA A 135 -14.34 9.89 4.83
N LEU A 136 -15.60 9.52 5.01
CA LEU A 136 -16.20 9.33 6.33
C LEU A 136 -15.64 8.11 7.10
N PRO A 137 -15.64 6.88 6.54
CA PRO A 137 -15.14 5.71 7.26
C PRO A 137 -13.64 5.81 7.56
N ALA A 138 -12.82 6.34 6.64
CA ALA A 138 -11.40 6.56 6.88
C ALA A 138 -11.19 7.60 8.01
N SER A 139 -11.90 8.74 7.97
CA SER A 139 -11.80 9.75 9.03
C SER A 139 -12.16 9.21 10.42
N LYS A 140 -13.21 8.38 10.51
CA LYS A 140 -13.60 7.71 11.76
C LYS A 140 -12.50 6.76 12.27
N ALA A 141 -11.91 5.95 11.40
CA ALA A 141 -10.84 5.04 11.75
C ALA A 141 -9.58 5.80 12.22
N ILE A 142 -9.18 6.85 11.48
CA ILE A 142 -8.05 7.72 11.80
C ILE A 142 -8.26 8.40 13.14
N ALA A 143 -9.44 8.96 13.42
CA ALA A 143 -9.73 9.58 14.71
C ALA A 143 -9.58 8.58 15.88
N ARG A 144 -10.03 7.34 15.69
CA ARG A 144 -9.86 6.27 16.69
C ARG A 144 -8.38 5.90 16.90
N TRP A 145 -7.60 5.80 15.82
CA TRP A 145 -6.18 5.49 15.93
C TRP A 145 -5.37 6.66 16.51
N ASP A 146 -5.75 7.89 16.21
CA ASP A 146 -5.13 9.10 16.74
C ASP A 146 -5.30 9.24 18.26
N ALA A 147 -6.37 8.67 18.83
CA ALA A 147 -6.53 8.58 20.29
C ALA A 147 -5.45 7.73 20.97
N GLY A 148 -4.84 6.78 20.25
CA GLY A 148 -3.70 5.99 20.75
C GLY A 148 -2.36 6.60 20.35
N ARG A 149 -2.17 6.85 19.05
CA ARG A 149 -0.97 7.52 18.51
C ARG A 149 -1.35 8.36 17.30
N LYS A 150 -1.39 9.67 17.51
CA LYS A 150 -1.62 10.65 16.44
C LYS A 150 -0.53 10.59 15.38
N ALA A 151 -0.94 10.62 14.12
CA ALA A 151 -0.05 10.72 12.97
C ALA A 151 -0.40 11.97 12.13
N ASP A 152 0.60 12.49 11.43
CA ASP A 152 0.47 13.65 10.55
C ASP A 152 -0.11 13.27 9.18
N LEU A 153 0.07 12.00 8.79
CA LEU A 153 -0.49 11.41 7.59
C LEU A 153 -0.84 9.95 7.81
N THR A 154 -2.00 9.51 7.32
CA THR A 154 -2.35 8.08 7.19
C THR A 154 -2.37 7.67 5.72
N ILE A 155 -1.62 6.63 5.36
CA ILE A 155 -1.62 6.05 4.02
C ILE A 155 -2.26 4.66 4.09
N PHE A 156 -3.21 4.37 3.19
CA PHE A 156 -3.83 3.05 3.11
C PHE A 156 -4.27 2.68 1.70
N GLY A 157 -4.70 1.42 1.49
CA GLY A 157 -5.08 0.86 0.20
C GLY A 157 -6.37 0.07 0.29
N HIS A 158 -6.35 -1.20 -0.17
CA HIS A 158 -7.45 -2.17 -0.11
C HIS A 158 -8.66 -1.89 -1.03
N TYR A 159 -9.14 -0.65 -1.08
CA TYR A 159 -10.36 -0.30 -1.80
C TYR A 159 -10.18 -0.04 -3.29
N HIS A 160 -8.94 -0.07 -3.78
CA HIS A 160 -8.60 0.20 -5.19
C HIS A 160 -9.17 1.54 -5.67
N SER A 161 -9.15 2.53 -4.78
CA SER A 161 -9.66 3.88 -5.04
C SER A 161 -8.64 4.91 -4.57
N TRP A 162 -8.02 5.61 -5.52
CA TRP A 162 -7.12 6.71 -5.21
C TRP A 162 -7.92 7.88 -4.63
N GLY A 163 -7.39 8.47 -3.57
CA GLY A 163 -7.98 9.67 -2.99
C GLY A 163 -7.04 10.34 -2.01
N TRP A 164 -7.08 11.67 -1.98
CA TRP A 164 -6.35 12.46 -1.00
C TRP A 164 -7.30 13.45 -0.34
N LEU A 165 -7.38 13.40 0.98
CA LEU A 165 -8.19 14.32 1.76
C LEU A 165 -7.34 15.01 2.81
N ARG A 166 -6.91 16.24 2.51
CA ARG A 166 -6.04 17.03 3.38
C ARG A 166 -6.64 17.25 4.78
N GLY A 167 -7.94 17.54 4.86
CA GLY A 167 -8.64 17.79 6.13
C GLY A 167 -8.66 16.57 7.08
N ALA A 168 -8.67 15.36 6.53
CA ALA A 168 -8.65 14.11 7.30
C ALA A 168 -7.24 13.49 7.41
N ARG A 169 -6.21 14.17 6.86
CA ARG A 169 -4.81 13.73 6.86
C ARG A 169 -4.62 12.32 6.30
N TYR A 170 -5.24 11.99 5.16
CA TYR A 170 -5.04 10.68 4.54
C TYR A 170 -4.82 10.69 3.03
N ILE A 171 -4.11 9.66 2.58
CA ILE A 171 -4.01 9.22 1.18
C ILE A 171 -4.49 7.77 1.09
N ALA A 172 -5.51 7.54 0.27
CA ALA A 172 -5.92 6.23 -0.20
C ALA A 172 -5.19 5.94 -1.52
N ASN A 173 -4.47 4.84 -1.56
CA ASN A 173 -3.74 4.38 -2.74
C ASN A 173 -4.69 3.70 -3.72
N GLY A 174 -4.45 3.94 -5.00
CA GLY A 174 -5.08 3.16 -6.06
C GLY A 174 -4.54 1.73 -6.12
N SER A 175 -4.90 1.00 -7.17
CA SER A 175 -4.41 -0.34 -7.43
C SER A 175 -3.85 -0.45 -8.84
N VAL A 176 -2.92 -1.39 -9.05
CA VAL A 176 -2.47 -1.77 -10.40
C VAL A 176 -3.46 -2.71 -11.09
N ILE A 177 -4.37 -3.33 -10.32
CA ILE A 177 -5.48 -4.09 -10.87
C ILE A 177 -6.55 -3.10 -11.28
N GLY A 178 -6.85 -3.09 -12.59
CA GLY A 178 -7.93 -2.29 -13.14
C GLY A 178 -9.28 -2.99 -13.06
N HIS A 179 -10.09 -2.72 -14.07
CA HIS A 179 -11.42 -3.28 -14.22
C HIS A 179 -11.46 -4.82 -14.18
N SER A 180 -12.36 -5.38 -13.36
CA SER A 180 -12.65 -6.83 -13.31
C SER A 180 -14.14 -7.08 -13.06
N PRO A 181 -14.69 -8.25 -13.40
CA PRO A 181 -16.10 -8.59 -13.13
C PRO A 181 -16.47 -8.49 -11.64
N TYR A 182 -15.53 -8.82 -10.76
CA TYR A 182 -15.72 -8.63 -9.32
C TYR A 182 -15.82 -7.13 -8.98
N ALA A 183 -14.91 -6.30 -9.52
CA ALA A 183 -14.94 -4.86 -9.30
C ALA A 183 -16.25 -4.24 -9.80
N GLU A 184 -16.74 -4.58 -11.00
CA GLU A 184 -18.05 -4.13 -11.51
C GLU A 184 -19.22 -4.47 -10.56
N ARG A 185 -19.15 -5.64 -9.92
CA ARG A 185 -20.19 -6.11 -9.02
C ARG A 185 -20.21 -5.36 -7.70
N VAL A 186 -19.05 -4.96 -7.17
CA VAL A 186 -18.92 -4.47 -5.78
C VAL A 186 -18.53 -2.99 -5.67
N ALA A 187 -18.03 -2.38 -6.74
CA ALA A 187 -17.46 -1.04 -6.72
C ALA A 187 -17.50 -0.37 -8.11
N SER A 188 -17.05 0.89 -8.18
CA SER A 188 -16.73 1.55 -9.45
C SER A 188 -15.26 1.30 -9.78
N PRO A 189 -14.94 0.58 -10.87
CA PRO A 189 -13.57 0.27 -11.23
C PRO A 189 -12.78 1.54 -11.58
N GLU A 190 -11.59 1.69 -11.00
CA GLU A 190 -10.68 2.78 -11.32
C GLU A 190 -9.62 2.35 -12.34
N ARG A 191 -9.05 3.32 -13.06
CA ARG A 191 -7.86 3.11 -13.87
C ARG A 191 -6.69 2.66 -12.99
N PRO A 192 -5.85 1.72 -13.46
CA PRO A 192 -4.64 1.32 -12.76
C PRO A 192 -3.78 2.52 -12.38
N CYS A 193 -3.51 2.69 -11.09
CA CYS A 193 -2.63 3.75 -10.60
C CYS A 193 -1.99 3.41 -9.25
N GLN A 194 -0.95 4.16 -8.90
CA GLN A 194 -0.32 4.20 -7.58
C GLN A 194 -0.22 5.65 -7.10
N GLY A 195 -0.31 5.90 -5.81
CA GLY A 195 -0.24 7.24 -5.23
C GLY A 195 1.19 7.74 -5.09
N MET A 196 1.42 9.00 -5.43
CA MET A 196 2.65 9.72 -5.08
C MET A 196 2.30 10.97 -4.30
N ALA A 197 3.12 11.30 -3.30
CA ALA A 197 2.95 12.48 -2.48
C ALA A 197 4.28 13.17 -2.20
N ILE A 198 4.21 14.49 -2.02
CA ILE A 198 5.34 15.35 -1.65
C ILE A 198 5.08 15.88 -0.25
N ILE A 199 5.95 15.51 0.68
CA ILE A 199 5.97 16.00 2.05
C ILE A 199 7.01 17.11 2.13
N ASP A 200 6.57 18.31 2.52
CA ASP A 200 7.47 19.43 2.81
C ASP A 200 7.72 19.48 4.31
N HIS A 201 8.95 19.17 4.72
CA HIS A 201 9.34 19.18 6.14
C HIS A 201 9.35 20.59 6.74
N GLY A 202 9.67 21.63 5.97
CA GLY A 202 9.68 23.00 6.46
C GLY A 202 8.27 23.51 6.77
N ARG A 203 7.26 22.95 6.10
CA ARG A 203 5.84 23.23 6.34
C ARG A 203 5.14 22.21 7.22
N HIS A 204 5.79 21.06 7.47
CA HIS A 204 5.21 19.92 8.18
C HIS A 204 3.87 19.46 7.57
N GLU A 205 3.79 19.41 6.24
CA GLU A 205 2.55 19.06 5.53
C GLU A 205 2.78 18.31 4.20
N VAL A 206 1.76 17.58 3.75
CA VAL A 206 1.69 17.10 2.36
C VAL A 206 1.26 18.26 1.47
N THR A 207 2.15 18.72 0.61
CA THR A 207 1.86 19.85 -0.30
C THR A 207 1.19 19.42 -1.59
N ARG A 208 1.47 18.20 -2.05
CA ARG A 208 0.86 17.60 -3.24
C ARG A 208 0.68 16.10 -3.06
N ALA A 209 -0.42 15.57 -3.57
CA ALA A 209 -0.59 14.14 -3.83
C ALA A 209 -1.32 13.97 -5.17
N TYR A 210 -0.91 12.97 -5.95
CA TYR A 210 -1.51 12.70 -7.26
C TYR A 210 -1.38 11.21 -7.63
N PRO A 211 -2.25 10.71 -8.52
CA PRO A 211 -2.13 9.36 -9.05
C PRO A 211 -1.03 9.31 -10.11
N LEU A 212 -0.19 8.28 -10.02
CA LEU A 212 0.69 7.81 -11.07
C LEU A 212 -0.04 6.71 -11.82
N PHE A 213 -0.49 6.98 -13.03
CA PHE A 213 -1.19 5.98 -13.85
C PHE A 213 -0.23 4.88 -14.28
N CYS A 214 -0.64 3.64 -14.03
CA CYS A 214 0.10 2.40 -14.33
C CYS A 214 -0.52 1.65 -15.52
N ASP A 215 -1.29 2.36 -16.35
CA ASP A 215 -1.87 1.83 -17.58
C ASP A 215 -0.99 2.18 -18.81
N ARG A 216 -1.61 2.38 -19.97
CA ARG A 216 -0.90 2.62 -21.24
C ARG A 216 -0.16 3.95 -21.26
N ASP A 217 1.04 3.97 -21.86
CA ASP A 217 1.74 5.20 -22.21
C ASP A 217 0.97 5.92 -23.34
N LEU A 218 0.22 6.96 -22.98
CA LEU A 218 -0.59 7.72 -23.92
C LEU A 218 0.23 8.40 -25.03
N ARG A 219 1.54 8.58 -24.85
CA ARG A 219 2.42 9.14 -25.89
C ARG A 219 2.68 8.18 -27.04
N LYS A 220 2.52 6.86 -26.80
CA LYS A 220 2.72 5.82 -27.82
C LYS A 220 1.46 5.52 -28.63
N GLY A 221 0.31 6.09 -28.28
CA GLY A 221 -0.97 5.93 -28.98
C GLY A 221 -1.24 6.95 -30.10
N THR A 222 -0.32 7.89 -30.34
CA THR A 222 -0.41 8.96 -31.36
C THR A 222 0.49 8.71 -32.58
N LYS A 223 0.74 7.44 -32.93
CA LYS A 223 1.37 7.07 -34.21
C LYS A 223 0.39 6.32 -35.08
#